data_AF-A0AAP8MDG9-F1
#
_entry.id   AF-A0AAP8MDG9-F1
#
_cell.length_a   1.000
_cell.length_b   1.000
_cell.length_c   1.000
_cell.angle_alpha   90.00
_cell.angle_beta   90.00
_cell.angle_gamma   90.00
#
_symmetry.space_group_name_H-M   'P 1'
#
loop_
_entity.id
_entity.type
_entity.pdbx_description
1 polymer ?
#
loop_
_entity_poly.entity_id
_entity_poly.type
_entity_poly.pdbx_seq_one_letter_code
_entity_poly.pdbx_strand_id
1 'polypeptide(L)' 'MASLLEELKRRNVIRVAESCLVLARVSGVMDYDLYQFWPEGPSDPNYCVIRVDPERVELSKMFGTMDKRVWRA' A
#
# COMPACT_ATOMS: atom_id res chain seq x y z
N MET A 1 16.81 -10.04 0.39
CA MET A 1 15.46 -9.44 0.34
C MET A 1 14.38 -10.28 1.03
N ALA A 2 14.32 -11.60 0.84
CA ALA A 2 13.27 -12.46 1.41
C ALA A 2 13.14 -12.45 2.95
N SER A 3 14.24 -12.19 3.67
CA SER A 3 14.26 -12.20 5.15
C SER A 3 13.40 -11.11 5.80
N LEU A 4 13.34 -9.91 5.21
CA LEU A 4 12.67 -8.76 5.83
C LEU A 4 11.15 -8.85 5.74
N LEU A 5 10.62 -9.25 4.57
CA LEU A 5 9.18 -9.39 4.39
C LEU A 5 8.59 -10.47 5.30
N GLU A 6 9.30 -11.58 5.48
CA GLU A 6 8.86 -12.64 6.39
C GLU A 6 8.93 -12.22 7.86
N GLU A 7 9.92 -11.41 8.24
CA GLU A 7 9.96 -10.79 9.56
C GLU A 7 8.79 -9.81 9.79
N LEU A 8 8.52 -8.93 8.82
CA LEU A 8 7.44 -7.95 8.92
C LEU A 8 6.05 -8.61 8.94
N LYS A 9 5.87 -9.70 8.19
CA LYS A 9 4.67 -10.55 8.28
C LYS A 9 4.53 -11.20 9.66
N ARG A 10 5.61 -11.79 10.19
CA ARG A 10 5.63 -12.39 11.54
C ARG A 10 5.26 -11.38 12.63
N ARG A 11 5.70 -10.14 12.47
CA ARG A 11 5.38 -9.03 13.39
C ARG A 11 4.00 -8.41 13.16
N ASN A 12 3.21 -8.91 12.20
CA ASN A 12 1.90 -8.36 11.81
C ASN A 12 1.93 -6.89 11.36
N VAL A 13 3.10 -6.40 10.93
CA VAL A 13 3.28 -5.03 10.40
C VAL A 13 2.79 -4.93 8.96
N ILE A 14 2.85 -6.02 8.21
CA ILE A 14 2.33 -6.09 6.85
C ILE A 14 1.38 -7.27 6.67
N ARG A 15 0.35 -7.09 5.83
CA ARG A 15 -0.60 -8.14 5.45
C ARG A 15 -0.90 -8.03 3.97
N VAL A 16 -1.02 -9.18 3.29
CA VAL A 16 -1.50 -9.22 1.92
C VAL A 16 -3.02 -9.07 1.95
N ALA A 17 -3.57 -8.20 1.10
CA ALA A 17 -5.01 -8.07 0.97
C ALA A 17 -5.55 -9.17 0.06
N GLU A 18 -6.55 -9.91 0.55
CA GLU A 18 -7.18 -11.02 -0.21
C GLU A 18 -8.56 -10.64 -0.77
N SER A 19 -9.12 -9.53 -0.32
CA SER A 19 -10.47 -9.11 -0.72
C SER A 19 -10.45 -8.41 -2.08
N CYS A 20 -11.23 -8.95 -3.04
CA CYS A 20 -11.41 -8.34 -4.36
C CYS A 20 -11.91 -6.88 -4.29
N LEU A 21 -12.71 -6.54 -3.27
CA LEU A 21 -13.17 -5.16 -3.04
C LEU A 21 -12.03 -4.22 -2.66
N VAL A 22 -11.08 -4.71 -1.86
CA VAL A 22 -9.89 -3.94 -1.48
C VAL A 22 -8.96 -3.76 -2.68
N LEU A 23 -8.74 -4.82 -3.46
CA LEU A 23 -7.94 -4.78 -4.69
C LEU A 23 -8.51 -3.76 -5.68
N ALA A 24 -9.81 -3.82 -5.96
CA ALA A 24 -10.48 -2.90 -6.87
C ALA A 24 -10.41 -1.45 -6.37
N ARG A 25 -10.64 -1.22 -5.07
CA ARG A 25 -10.55 0.11 -4.48
C ARG A 25 -9.16 0.71 -4.61
N VAL A 26 -8.11 -0.05 -4.28
CA VAL A 26 -6.73 0.45 -4.33
C VAL A 26 -6.32 0.79 -5.76
N SER A 27 -6.66 -0.07 -6.73
CA SER A 27 -6.41 0.22 -8.14
C SER A 27 -7.16 1.47 -8.63
N GLY A 28 -8.34 1.77 -8.09
CA GLY A 28 -9.15 2.92 -8.51
C GLY A 28 -8.77 4.26 -7.86
N VAL A 29 -8.04 4.26 -6.73
CA VAL A 29 -7.61 5.51 -6.05
C VAL A 29 -6.18 5.91 -6.36
N MET A 30 -5.45 5.09 -7.12
CA MET A 30 -4.11 5.43 -7.55
C MET A 30 -4.20 6.38 -8.73
N ASP A 31 -3.60 7.57 -8.60
CA ASP A 31 -3.49 8.58 -9.69
C ASP A 31 -2.45 8.16 -10.76
N TYR A 32 -2.26 6.86 -10.97
CA TYR A 32 -1.29 6.28 -11.88
C TYR A 32 -1.94 5.16 -12.71
N ASP A 33 -1.57 5.06 -13.99
CA ASP A 33 -2.08 4.01 -14.88
C ASP A 33 -1.42 2.66 -14.58
N LEU A 34 -2.05 1.88 -13.69
CA LEU A 34 -1.57 0.56 -13.28
C LEU A 34 -1.75 -0.51 -14.37
N TYR A 35 -2.56 -0.28 -15.41
CA TYR A 35 -2.82 -1.27 -16.46
C TYR A 35 -1.59 -1.55 -17.32
N GLN A 36 -0.59 -0.66 -17.31
CA GLN A 36 0.71 -0.90 -17.95
C GLN A 36 1.49 -2.05 -17.31
N PHE A 37 1.25 -2.32 -16.02
CA PHE A 37 1.91 -3.38 -15.27
C PHE A 37 1.03 -4.62 -15.10
N TRP A 38 -0.27 -4.40 -14.93
CA TRP A 38 -1.28 -5.46 -14.73
C TRP A 38 -2.43 -5.26 -15.72
N PRO A 39 -2.34 -5.81 -16.95
CA PRO A 39 -3.32 -5.57 -18.00
C PRO A 39 -4.74 -6.04 -17.67
N GLU A 40 -4.88 -7.06 -16.80
CA GLU A 40 -6.18 -7.53 -16.28
C GLU A 40 -6.67 -6.74 -15.05
N GLY A 41 -5.94 -5.67 -14.69
CA GLY A 41 -6.26 -4.80 -13.57
C GLY A 41 -6.25 -5.55 -12.23
N PRO A 42 -7.19 -5.27 -11.31
CA PRO A 42 -7.27 -5.91 -10.00
C PRO A 42 -7.47 -7.43 -10.01
N SER A 43 -7.86 -7.99 -11.16
CA SER A 43 -8.08 -9.43 -11.35
C SER A 43 -6.83 -10.17 -11.83
N ASP A 44 -5.77 -9.44 -12.22
CA ASP A 44 -4.52 -10.05 -12.66
C ASP A 44 -3.93 -10.91 -11.52
N PRO A 45 -3.54 -12.17 -11.79
CA PRO A 45 -3.00 -13.06 -10.75
C PRO A 45 -1.70 -12.55 -10.13
N ASN A 46 -1.00 -11.62 -10.79
CA ASN A 46 0.22 -10.99 -10.30
C ASN A 46 -0.03 -9.64 -9.63
N TYR A 47 -1.27 -9.15 -9.58
CA TYR A 47 -1.63 -7.95 -8.84
C TYR A 47 -1.71 -8.27 -7.35
N CYS A 48 -0.95 -7.53 -6.54
CA CYS A 48 -0.89 -7.74 -5.11
C CYS A 48 -0.93 -6.40 -4.36
N VAL A 49 -1.82 -6.33 -3.37
CA VAL A 49 -1.92 -5.19 -2.46
C VAL A 49 -1.38 -5.60 -1.11
N ILE A 50 -0.43 -4.82 -0.59
CA ILE A 50 0.11 -4.99 0.74
C ILE A 50 -0.45 -3.89 1.63
N ARG A 51 -1.18 -4.29 2.66
CA ARG A 51 -1.55 -3.41 3.77
C ARG A 51 -0.35 -3.29 4.71
N VAL A 52 -0.01 -2.06 5.06
CA VAL A 52 1.01 -1.74 6.06
C VAL A 52 0.33 -1.12 7.27
N ASP A 53 0.52 -1.73 8.44
CA ASP A 53 0.03 -1.26 9.74
C ASP A 53 1.25 -0.83 10.57
N PRO A 54 1.73 0.42 10.43
CA PRO A 54 2.96 0.86 11.09
C PRO A 54 2.77 0.99 12.61
N GLU A 55 3.73 0.50 13.38
CA GLU A 55 3.77 0.67 14.85
C GLU A 55 4.12 2.11 15.26
N ARG A 56 4.95 2.79 14.45
CA ARG A 56 5.42 4.15 14.69
C ARG A 56 5.59 4.88 13.36
N VAL A 57 5.16 6.14 13.32
CA VAL A 57 5.32 7.02 12.17
C VAL A 57 6.20 8.20 12.61
N GLU A 58 7.33 8.39 11.93
CA GLU A 58 8.17 9.57 12.07
C GLU A 58 8.00 10.43 10.82
N LEU A 59 7.67 11.71 11.00
CA LEU A 59 7.48 12.65 9.90
C LEU A 59 8.66 13.62 9.87
N SER A 60 9.44 13.57 8.79
CA SER A 60 10.45 14.59 8.51
C SER A 60 9.84 15.69 7.64
N LYS A 61 9.89 16.94 8.12
CA LYS A 61 9.46 18.08 7.32
C LYS A 61 10.44 18.31 6.17
N MET A 62 9.97 18.20 4.93
CA MET A 62 10.75 18.60 3.77
C MET A 62 10.72 20.12 3.63
N PHE A 63 11.91 20.73 3.58
CA PHE A 63 12.06 22.17 3.36
C PHE A 63 11.36 22.57 2.05
N GLY A 64 10.50 23.59 2.11
CA GLY A 64 9.72 24.07 0.95
C GLY A 64 8.38 23.37 0.70
N THR A 65 7.94 22.45 1.57
CA THR A 65 6.62 21.80 1.47
C THR A 65 5.68 22.22 2.60
N MET A 66 4.36 22.23 2.34
CA MET A 66 3.32 22.43 3.35
C MET A 66 2.73 21.08 3.77
N ASP A 67 2.60 20.87 5.08
CA ASP A 67 2.05 19.62 5.63
C ASP A 67 0.55 19.49 5.28
N LYS A 68 0.17 18.34 4.70
CA LYS A 68 -1.24 18.01 4.43
C LYS A 68 -1.75 17.06 5.50
N ARG A 69 -2.69 17.51 6.33
CA ARG A 69 -3.39 16.64 7.29
C ARG A 69 -4.38 15.74 6.54
N VAL A 70 -4.10 14.44 6.51
CA VAL A 70 -4.89 13.43 5.74
C VAL A 70 -5.82 12.57 6.60
N TRP A 71 -5.90 12.81 7.91
CA TRP A 71 -6.85 12.12 8.81
C TRP A 71 -7.66 13.13 9.63
N ARG A 72 -8.89 12.73 9.98
CA ARG A 72 -9.76 13.41 10.96
C ARG A 72 -9.96 12.49 12.16
N ALA A 73 -10.03 13.08 13.35
CA ALA A 73 -10.36 12.38 14.60
C ALA A 73 -11.84 11.98 14.61
#